data_AF-A0A7S0R4D1-F1
#
_entry.id   AF-A0A7S0R4D1-F1
#
_cell.length_a   1.000
_cell.length_b   1.000
_cell.length_c   1.000
_cell.angle_alpha   90.00
_cell.angle_beta   90.00
_cell.angle_gamma   90.00
#
_symmetry.space_group_name_H-M   'P 1'
#
loop_
_entity.id
_entity.type
_entity.pdbx_description
1 polymer ?
#
loop_
_entity_poly.entity_id
_entity_poly.type
_entity_poly.pdbx_seq_one_letter_code
_entity_poly.pdbx_strand_id
1 'polypeptide(L)'
;SSSSSSSSSSKDQDWVGDRIIVDSVAYDSLPAVGKLIEELKVADPNTGFKPRMIRTIIDLHPSDTTATTSTGAPASTDAAAASCTATMSDLYSEQYIEMVGVNRAVSGRRNRYVYGYSSVFEPGCVGLIKVDVAVPGNAQRYAPPEGTVLQEPLFV
;
A
#
# COMPACT_ATOMS: atom_id res chain seq x y z
N SER A 1 -45.95 -4.97 23.87
CA SER A 1 -44.60 -5.57 23.92
C SER A 1 -43.98 -5.47 22.54
N SER A 2 -43.22 -4.41 22.30
CA SER A 2 -42.55 -4.14 21.03
C SER A 2 -41.10 -3.79 21.35
N SER A 3 -40.26 -4.81 21.34
CA SER A 3 -38.81 -4.71 21.52
C SER A 3 -38.18 -4.27 20.20
N SER A 4 -37.80 -3.01 20.12
CA SER A 4 -36.95 -2.46 19.05
C SER A 4 -35.52 -2.96 19.26
N SER A 5 -35.09 -3.90 18.44
CA SER A 5 -33.70 -4.33 18.32
C SER A 5 -32.91 -3.26 17.56
N SER A 6 -32.11 -2.47 18.27
CA SER A 6 -31.09 -1.60 17.67
C SER A 6 -29.96 -2.46 17.13
N SER A 7 -30.00 -2.76 15.83
CA SER A 7 -28.85 -3.31 15.12
C SER A 7 -27.78 -2.22 15.03
N SER A 8 -26.76 -2.29 15.89
CA SER A 8 -25.56 -1.48 15.77
C SER A 8 -24.85 -1.84 14.46
N SER A 9 -25.04 -1.02 13.43
CA SER A 9 -24.27 -1.13 12.19
C SER A 9 -22.83 -0.77 12.51
N SER A 10 -21.95 -1.77 12.56
CA SER A 10 -20.49 -1.64 12.70
C SER A 10 -19.82 -1.08 11.44
N LYS A 11 -20.48 -0.18 10.72
CA LYS A 11 -19.99 0.44 9.49
C LYS A 11 -19.56 1.85 9.84
N ASP A 12 -18.32 2.15 9.50
CA ASP A 12 -17.59 3.38 9.81
C ASP A 12 -16.93 3.32 11.19
N GLN A 13 -15.88 2.49 11.30
CA GLN A 13 -14.82 2.76 12.28
C GLN A 13 -14.22 4.12 11.96
N ASP A 14 -14.65 5.10 12.74
CA ASP A 14 -14.06 6.42 12.87
C ASP A 14 -12.54 6.31 12.99
N TRP A 15 -11.86 7.14 12.21
CA TRP A 15 -10.41 7.28 12.32
C TRP A 15 -10.09 7.85 13.70
N VAL A 16 -9.45 7.03 14.53
CA VAL A 16 -8.64 7.54 15.63
C VAL A 16 -7.43 8.20 14.98
N GLY A 17 -7.29 9.53 15.13
CA GLY A 17 -6.34 10.40 14.42
C GLY A 17 -4.85 10.13 14.67
N ASP A 18 -4.51 8.92 15.12
CA ASP A 18 -3.18 8.50 15.56
C ASP A 18 -2.49 7.63 14.51
N ARG A 19 -3.07 7.46 13.32
CA ARG A 19 -2.54 6.60 12.25
C ARG A 19 -2.50 7.28 10.90
N ILE A 20 -1.37 7.17 10.21
CA ILE A 20 -1.22 7.53 8.80
C ILE A 20 -1.12 6.24 7.99
N ILE A 21 -1.95 6.12 6.95
CA ILE A 21 -1.87 5.03 5.99
C ILE A 21 -1.20 5.55 4.71
N VAL A 22 -0.10 4.92 4.33
CA VAL A 22 0.65 5.20 3.11
C VAL A 22 0.60 3.97 2.22
N ASP A 23 -0.13 4.09 1.12
CA ASP A 23 -0.18 3.09 0.07
C ASP A 23 0.84 3.48 -1.01
N SER A 24 1.83 2.64 -1.27
CA SER A 24 2.93 2.95 -2.18
C SER A 24 3.26 1.80 -3.12
N VAL A 25 3.80 2.16 -4.30
CA VAL A 25 4.51 1.22 -5.16
C VAL A 25 5.94 1.13 -4.66
N ALA A 26 6.37 -0.08 -4.31
CA ALA A 26 7.69 -0.34 -3.75
C ALA A 26 8.49 -1.29 -4.63
N TYR A 27 9.79 -1.06 -4.65
CA TYR A 27 10.78 -1.92 -5.28
C TYR A 27 11.61 -2.59 -4.20
N ASP A 28 11.98 -3.84 -4.44
CA ASP A 28 12.82 -4.60 -3.49
C ASP A 28 14.27 -4.11 -3.45
N SER A 29 14.72 -3.35 -4.48
CA SER A 29 16.11 -2.91 -4.61
C SER A 29 16.23 -1.58 -5.36
N LEU A 30 16.83 -0.56 -4.72
CA LEU A 30 17.14 0.73 -5.35
C LEU A 30 18.23 0.68 -6.43
N PRO A 31 19.31 -0.12 -6.30
CA PRO A 31 20.35 -0.23 -7.34
C PRO A 31 19.86 -0.65 -8.73
N ALA A 32 18.67 -1.24 -8.82
CA ALA A 32 18.01 -1.66 -10.03
C ALA A 32 17.29 -0.48 -10.73
N VAL A 33 16.62 0.38 -9.97
CA VAL A 33 15.81 1.47 -10.53
C VAL A 33 16.70 2.61 -11.02
N GLY A 34 16.75 2.81 -12.35
CA GLY A 34 17.51 3.90 -13.00
C GLY A 34 18.81 3.48 -13.70
N LYS A 35 19.17 2.19 -13.67
CA LYS A 35 20.24 1.64 -14.51
C LYS A 35 19.66 0.94 -15.73
N LEU A 36 20.36 0.98 -16.86
CA LEU A 36 19.99 0.21 -18.04
C LEU A 36 20.16 -1.28 -17.73
N ILE A 37 19.22 -2.13 -18.18
CA ILE A 37 19.25 -3.60 -17.97
C ILE A 37 20.61 -4.20 -18.38
N GLU A 38 21.23 -3.66 -19.43
CA GLU A 38 22.55 -4.05 -19.94
C GLU A 38 23.68 -3.89 -18.91
N GLU A 39 23.58 -2.89 -18.01
CA GLU A 39 24.59 -2.62 -16.98
C GLU A 39 24.49 -3.58 -15.79
N LEU A 40 23.31 -4.14 -15.57
CA LEU A 40 22.98 -4.88 -14.36
C LEU A 40 23.42 -6.34 -14.45
N LYS A 41 23.66 -6.87 -15.66
CA LYS A 41 24.05 -8.28 -15.90
C LYS A 41 23.16 -9.28 -15.14
N VAL A 42 21.91 -8.90 -14.84
CA VAL A 42 20.99 -9.73 -14.06
C VAL A 42 20.36 -10.74 -15.01
N ALA A 43 20.41 -12.03 -14.65
CA ALA A 43 19.88 -13.12 -15.46
C ALA A 43 18.34 -13.13 -15.51
N ASP A 44 17.69 -12.55 -14.49
CA ASP A 44 16.24 -12.49 -14.35
C ASP A 44 15.77 -11.02 -14.19
N PRO A 45 15.01 -10.47 -15.15
CA PRO A 45 14.47 -9.12 -15.06
C PRO A 45 13.49 -8.92 -13.89
N ASN A 46 13.00 -10.00 -13.26
CA ASN A 46 12.19 -9.91 -12.06
C ASN A 46 13.00 -9.68 -10.78
N THR A 47 14.30 -9.95 -10.80
CA THR A 47 15.17 -9.78 -9.64
C THR A 47 15.48 -8.29 -9.43
N GLY A 48 14.73 -7.64 -8.54
CA GLY A 48 14.95 -6.27 -8.09
C GLY A 48 14.14 -5.19 -8.81
N PHE A 49 13.47 -5.51 -9.93
CA PHE A 49 12.66 -4.57 -10.72
C PHE A 49 11.17 -4.87 -10.66
N LYS A 50 10.72 -5.75 -9.76
CA LYS A 50 9.29 -6.06 -9.60
C LYS A 50 8.63 -5.01 -8.68
N PRO A 51 7.93 -4.01 -9.22
CA PRO A 51 7.16 -3.08 -8.43
C PRO A 51 5.95 -3.79 -7.84
N ARG A 52 5.74 -3.63 -6.54
CA ARG A 52 4.62 -4.21 -5.80
C ARG A 52 3.88 -3.14 -5.02
N MET A 53 2.58 -3.36 -4.84
CA MET A 53 1.76 -2.47 -4.02
C MET A 53 1.89 -2.88 -2.55
N ILE A 54 2.35 -1.95 -1.72
CA ILE A 54 2.44 -2.13 -0.27
C ILE A 54 1.61 -1.09 0.47
N ARG A 55 1.24 -1.42 1.70
CA ARG A 55 0.67 -0.51 2.68
C ARG A 55 1.61 -0.39 3.86
N THR A 56 1.97 0.85 4.17
CA THR A 56 2.64 1.23 5.42
C THR A 56 1.63 1.90 6.34
N ILE A 57 1.48 1.39 7.55
CA ILE A 57 0.68 2.02 8.62
C ILE A 57 1.67 2.60 9.61
N ILE A 58 1.61 3.93 9.79
CA ILE A 58 2.44 4.68 10.72
C ILE A 58 1.57 5.05 11.92
N ASP A 59 1.86 4.48 13.09
CA ASP A 59 1.25 4.88 14.36
C ASP A 59 2.04 6.07 14.93
N LEU A 60 1.35 7.20 15.12
CA LEU A 60 1.90 8.46 15.64
C LEU A 60 1.99 8.47 17.17
N HIS A 61 1.15 7.66 17.82
CA HIS A 61 1.11 7.45 19.26
C HIS A 61 1.03 5.95 19.52
N PRO A 62 2.13 5.18 19.33
CA PRO A 62 2.17 3.80 19.78
C PRO A 62 2.00 3.86 21.29
N SER A 63 0.81 3.55 21.78
CA SER A 63 0.54 3.52 23.21
C SER A 63 1.63 2.71 23.89
N ASP A 64 2.23 3.25 24.96
CA ASP A 64 3.26 2.66 25.82
C ASP A 64 2.72 1.40 26.56
N THR A 65 2.06 0.49 25.86
CA THR A 65 1.39 -0.69 26.42
C THR A 65 2.39 -1.80 26.76
N THR A 66 3.69 -1.50 26.74
CA THR A 66 4.77 -2.36 27.26
C THR A 66 5.60 -1.63 28.33
N ALA A 67 5.01 -0.75 29.14
CA ALA A 67 5.60 -0.36 30.41
C ALA A 67 5.46 -1.51 31.42
N THR A 68 6.39 -2.46 31.32
CA THR A 68 6.64 -3.44 32.38
C THR A 68 7.11 -2.65 33.60
N THR A 69 6.40 -2.81 34.73
CA THR A 69 6.68 -2.24 36.05
C THR A 69 8.18 -2.23 36.38
N SER A 70 8.82 -1.06 36.24
CA SER A 70 10.08 -0.75 36.92
C SER A 70 9.79 0.26 38.01
N THR A 71 9.77 -0.24 39.25
CA THR A 71 9.67 0.60 40.44
C THR A 71 11.01 1.28 40.67
N GLY A 72 11.12 2.56 40.36
CA GLY A 72 12.13 3.44 40.97
C GLY A 72 12.91 4.36 40.03
N ALA A 73 12.47 5.62 39.94
CA ALA A 73 13.25 6.87 39.99
C ALA A 73 12.42 8.03 39.38
N PRO A 74 12.50 9.26 39.90
CA PRO A 74 11.76 10.39 39.35
C PRO A 74 12.36 10.80 37.98
N ALA A 75 11.50 10.82 36.96
CA ALA A 75 11.86 11.13 35.58
C ALA A 75 12.25 12.61 35.41
N SER A 76 13.40 12.84 34.78
CA SER A 76 13.77 14.14 34.21
C SER A 76 12.84 14.48 33.05
N THR A 77 12.32 15.71 33.05
CA THR A 77 11.52 16.30 31.96
C THR A 77 12.40 16.68 30.77
N ASP A 78 13.00 15.69 30.12
CA ASP A 78 13.49 15.84 28.76
C ASP A 78 12.38 15.38 27.81
N ALA A 79 12.11 16.20 26.78
CA ALA A 79 11.06 15.97 25.81
C ALA A 79 11.14 14.55 25.26
N ALA A 80 10.23 13.68 25.68
CA ALA A 80 10.10 12.34 25.15
C ALA A 80 9.90 12.47 23.63
N ALA A 81 10.91 12.08 22.86
CA ALA A 81 10.78 11.98 21.42
C ALA A 81 9.54 11.13 21.15
N ALA A 82 8.56 11.70 20.46
CA ALA A 82 7.38 10.96 20.04
C ALA A 82 7.85 9.79 19.17
N SER A 83 7.92 8.61 19.78
CA SER A 83 8.22 7.36 19.11
C SER A 83 7.08 7.08 18.15
N CYS A 84 7.37 6.85 16.87
CA CYS A 84 6.39 6.35 15.91
C CYS A 84 6.76 4.93 15.51
N THR A 85 5.76 4.07 15.30
CA THR A 85 5.98 2.72 14.77
C THR A 85 5.39 2.61 13.38
N ALA A 86 6.09 1.89 12.49
CA ALA A 86 5.61 1.62 11.14
C ALA A 86 5.49 0.12 10.91
N THR A 87 4.36 -0.32 10.37
CA THR A 87 4.15 -1.69 9.91
C THR A 87 3.90 -1.71 8.41
N MET A 88 4.49 -2.67 7.71
CA MET A 88 4.37 -2.82 6.26
C MET A 88 3.66 -4.13 5.91
N SER A 89 2.82 -4.10 4.89
CA SER A 89 2.12 -5.28 4.38
C SER A 89 1.97 -5.20 2.86
N ASP A 90 2.05 -6.35 2.18
CA ASP A 90 1.76 -6.43 0.76
C ASP A 90 0.25 -6.31 0.53
N LEU A 91 -0.15 -5.35 -0.31
CA LEU A 91 -1.52 -5.27 -0.82
C LEU A 91 -1.66 -6.10 -2.09
N TYR A 92 -0.62 -6.13 -2.92
CA TYR A 92 -0.58 -6.90 -4.15
C TYR A 92 0.87 -7.16 -4.58
N SER A 93 1.32 -8.40 -4.48
CA SER A 93 2.67 -8.86 -4.80
C SER A 93 2.74 -9.89 -5.94
N GLU A 94 1.59 -10.36 -6.42
CA GLU A 94 1.50 -11.38 -7.46
C GLU A 94 2.08 -10.90 -8.79
N GLN A 95 1.80 -9.65 -9.19
CA GLN A 95 2.29 -9.07 -10.45
C GLN A 95 2.77 -7.64 -10.30
N TYR A 96 3.37 -7.14 -11.38
CA TYR A 96 3.87 -5.79 -11.54
C TYR A 96 2.70 -4.81 -11.49
N ILE A 97 2.87 -3.73 -10.74
CA ILE A 97 1.98 -2.58 -10.78
C ILE A 97 2.79 -1.30 -10.72
N GLU A 98 2.66 -0.49 -11.76
CA GLU A 98 3.33 0.81 -11.90
C GLU A 98 2.39 1.86 -12.51
N MET A 99 2.87 3.10 -12.55
CA MET A 99 2.12 4.23 -13.16
C MET A 99 0.69 4.31 -12.59
N VAL A 100 0.61 4.42 -11.26
CA VAL A 100 -0.66 4.26 -10.55
C VAL A 100 -1.56 5.49 -10.65
N GLY A 101 -2.83 5.25 -10.98
CA GLY A 101 -3.92 6.22 -10.95
C GLY A 101 -4.87 5.95 -9.78
N VAL A 102 -5.45 7.01 -9.21
CA VAL A 102 -6.47 6.93 -8.15
C VAL A 102 -7.60 7.92 -8.43
N ASN A 103 -8.76 7.67 -7.84
CA ASN A 103 -9.83 8.68 -7.83
C ASN A 103 -9.40 9.86 -6.95
N ARG A 104 -9.01 10.97 -7.58
CA ARG A 104 -8.51 12.14 -6.85
C ARG A 104 -9.60 12.86 -6.05
N ALA A 105 -10.89 12.59 -6.29
CA ALA A 105 -11.98 13.11 -5.46
C ALA A 105 -11.94 12.59 -4.01
N VAL A 106 -11.22 11.48 -3.75
CA VAL A 106 -10.98 10.94 -2.42
C VAL A 106 -9.55 11.15 -1.92
N SER A 107 -8.77 12.05 -2.54
CA SER A 107 -7.42 12.39 -2.07
C SER A 107 -7.44 12.84 -0.61
N GLY A 108 -6.53 12.30 0.20
CA GLY A 108 -6.49 12.55 1.66
C GLY A 108 -7.60 11.86 2.46
N ARG A 109 -8.43 11.03 1.81
CA ARG A 109 -9.45 10.19 2.44
C ARG A 109 -9.16 8.73 2.14
N ARG A 110 -9.92 7.83 2.77
CA ARG A 110 -9.84 6.40 2.48
C ARG A 110 -10.17 6.14 1.01
N ASN A 111 -9.17 5.74 0.24
CA ASN A 111 -9.36 5.20 -1.10
C ASN A 111 -9.46 3.67 -1.02
N ARG A 112 -10.30 3.08 -1.87
CA ARG A 112 -10.45 1.63 -1.98
C ARG A 112 -9.80 1.04 -3.22
N TYR A 113 -9.68 1.83 -4.29
CA TYR A 113 -9.22 1.31 -5.56
C TYR A 113 -8.01 2.08 -6.06
N VAL A 114 -6.97 1.34 -6.41
CA VAL A 114 -5.80 1.83 -7.13
C VAL A 114 -5.81 1.20 -8.50
N TYR A 115 -5.60 2.02 -9.53
CA TYR A 115 -5.47 1.59 -10.91
C TYR A 115 -3.99 1.68 -11.27
N GLY A 116 -3.50 0.80 -12.13
CA GLY A 116 -2.12 0.86 -12.57
C GLY A 116 -1.92 0.12 -13.87
N TYR A 117 -0.68 0.15 -14.34
CA TYR A 117 -0.19 -0.59 -15.48
C TYR A 117 0.62 -1.80 -15.01
N SER A 118 0.34 -2.97 -15.59
CA SER A 118 1.15 -4.18 -15.42
C SER A 118 2.08 -4.31 -16.62
N SER A 119 3.39 -4.38 -16.35
CA SER A 119 4.46 -4.54 -17.35
C SER A 119 5.06 -5.95 -17.34
N VAL A 120 4.30 -6.96 -16.91
CA VAL A 120 4.74 -8.36 -17.04
C VAL A 120 4.81 -8.73 -18.52
N PHE A 121 6.02 -8.90 -19.05
CA PHE A 121 6.28 -9.17 -20.47
C PHE A 121 5.91 -10.59 -20.94
N GLU A 122 5.03 -11.27 -20.19
CA GLU A 122 4.40 -12.52 -20.61
C GLU A 122 3.14 -12.21 -21.44
N PRO A 123 2.82 -13.03 -22.45
CA PRO A 123 1.60 -12.85 -23.24
C PRO A 123 0.35 -12.74 -22.36
N GLY A 124 -0.45 -11.71 -22.58
CA GLY A 124 -1.69 -11.45 -21.82
C GLY A 124 -1.50 -10.92 -20.40
N CYS A 125 -0.27 -10.67 -19.95
CA CYS A 125 0.02 -10.11 -18.62
C CYS A 125 0.37 -8.61 -18.64
N VAL A 126 0.62 -8.06 -19.83
CA VAL A 126 0.69 -6.61 -20.07
C VAL A 126 -0.73 -6.05 -20.10
N GLY A 127 -1.00 -4.99 -19.33
CA GLY A 127 -2.37 -4.50 -19.25
C GLY A 127 -2.63 -3.44 -18.18
N LEU A 128 -3.91 -3.16 -17.96
CA LEU A 128 -4.38 -2.38 -16.83
C LEU A 128 -4.75 -3.30 -15.68
N ILE A 129 -4.47 -2.84 -14.47
CA ILE A 129 -4.86 -3.51 -13.22
C ILE A 129 -5.67 -2.55 -12.34
N LYS A 130 -6.69 -3.09 -11.67
CA LYS A 130 -7.44 -2.42 -10.60
C LYS A 130 -7.31 -3.25 -9.33
N VAL A 131 -6.63 -2.71 -8.33
CA VAL A 131 -6.39 -3.35 -7.04
C VAL A 131 -7.43 -2.86 -6.02
N ASP A 132 -8.07 -3.77 -5.30
CA ASP A 132 -8.88 -3.45 -4.12
C ASP A 132 -7.98 -3.40 -2.88
N VAL A 133 -7.58 -2.20 -2.46
CA VAL A 133 -6.65 -2.03 -1.33
C VAL A 133 -7.29 -2.34 0.03
N ALA A 134 -8.57 -2.71 0.06
CA ALA A 134 -9.23 -3.23 1.26
C ALA A 134 -9.10 -4.76 1.39
N VAL A 135 -8.75 -5.48 0.32
CA VAL A 135 -8.67 -6.94 0.30
C VAL A 135 -7.33 -7.35 -0.36
N PRO A 136 -6.29 -7.70 0.43
CA PRO A 136 -5.00 -8.09 -0.10
C PRO A 136 -5.10 -9.18 -1.17
N GLY A 137 -4.35 -9.03 -2.26
CA GLY A 137 -4.34 -9.95 -3.40
C GLY A 137 -5.52 -9.82 -4.36
N ASN A 138 -6.56 -9.03 -4.04
CA ASN A 138 -7.72 -8.88 -4.91
C ASN A 138 -7.48 -7.82 -6.00
N ALA A 139 -7.47 -8.27 -7.26
CA ALA A 139 -7.32 -7.39 -8.41
C ALA A 139 -8.14 -7.83 -9.61
N GLN A 140 -8.59 -6.86 -10.41
CA GLN A 140 -9.18 -7.05 -11.73
C GLN A 140 -8.18 -6.63 -12.79
N ARG A 141 -8.18 -7.31 -13.94
CA ARG A 141 -7.21 -7.07 -15.01
C ARG A 141 -7.90 -6.90 -16.35
N TYR A 142 -7.27 -6.07 -17.18
CA TYR A 142 -7.60 -5.91 -18.57
C TYR A 142 -6.32 -6.03 -19.39
N ALA A 143 -6.24 -7.04 -20.26
CA ALA A 143 -5.15 -7.21 -21.21
C ALA A 143 -5.66 -6.82 -22.61
N PRO A 144 -4.98 -5.90 -23.31
CA PRO A 144 -5.36 -5.55 -24.67
C PRO A 144 -4.91 -6.62 -25.67
N PRO A 145 -5.38 -6.57 -26.93
CA PRO A 145 -4.85 -7.39 -28.01
C PRO A 145 -3.34 -7.19 -28.22
N GLU A 146 -2.68 -8.21 -28.76
CA GLU A 146 -1.25 -8.17 -29.10
C GLU A 146 -0.90 -6.95 -29.97
N GLY A 147 0.27 -6.36 -29.71
CA GLY A 147 0.75 -5.15 -30.39
C GLY A 147 0.15 -3.84 -29.87
N THR A 148 -0.74 -3.89 -28.87
CA THR A 148 -1.29 -2.68 -28.24
C THR A 148 -0.38 -2.18 -27.11
N VAL A 149 -0.04 -0.89 -27.14
CA VAL A 149 0.65 -0.21 -26.04
C VAL A 149 -0.36 0.64 -25.27
N LEU A 150 -0.41 0.47 -23.96
CA LEU A 150 -1.25 1.26 -23.07
C LEU A 150 -0.40 2.33 -22.37
N GLN A 151 -1.04 3.45 -22.03
CA GLN A 151 -0.44 4.52 -21.23
C GLN A 151 -0.92 4.42 -19.77
N GLU A 152 -0.42 5.31 -18.93
CA GLU A 152 -0.88 5.49 -17.55
C GLU A 152 -2.41 5.61 -17.49
N PRO A 153 -3.11 4.81 -16.65
CA PRO A 153 -4.54 4.96 -16.46
C PRO A 153 -4.87 6.27 -15.73
N LEU A 154 -5.66 7.13 -16.37
CA LEU A 154 -6.23 8.33 -15.75
C LEU A 154 -7.66 8.07 -15.28
N PHE A 155 -7.93 8.29 -13.99
CA PHE A 155 -9.29 8.23 -13.45
C PHE A 155 -10.01 9.57 -13.71
N VAL A 156 -11.21 9.52 -14.30
CA VAL A 156 -12.09 10.66 -14.59
C VAL A 156 -13.36 10.57 -13.76
#